data_AF-A0AAW5PCF0-F1
#
_entry.id   AF-A0AAW5PCF0-F1
#
_cell.length_a   1.000
_cell.length_b   1.000
_cell.length_c   1.000
_cell.angle_alpha   90.00
_cell.angle_beta   90.00
_cell.angle_gamma   90.00
#
_symmetry.space_group_name_H-M   'P 1'
#
loop_
_entity.id
_entity.type
_entity.pdbx_description
1 polymer ?
#
loop_
_entity_poly.entity_id
_entity_poly.type
_entity_poly.pdbx_seq_one_letter_code
_entity_poly.pdbx_strand_id
1 'polypeptide(L)' 'MPGLTYPFVFECEECGTEATVTRAEARDLYPNPDSLTAVDEVLEQEKGWTQGTRGAYCPNCTEGRD' A
#
# COMPACT_ATOMS: atom_id res chain seq x y z
N MET A 1 -15.17 5.24 -14.81
CA MET A 1 -14.64 5.15 -13.44
C MET A 1 -13.82 6.41 -13.21
N PRO A 2 -14.21 7.33 -12.31
CA PRO A 2 -13.32 8.43 -11.95
C PRO A 2 -12.03 7.81 -11.41
N GLY A 3 -10.89 8.25 -11.96
CA GLY A 3 -9.58 7.71 -11.61
C GLY A 3 -9.30 7.84 -10.12
N LEU A 4 -8.50 6.93 -9.60
CA LEU A 4 -8.00 6.97 -8.24
C LEU A 4 -7.40 8.35 -7.91
N THR A 5 -7.85 8.97 -6.82
CA THR A 5 -7.34 10.28 -6.39
C THR A 5 -6.14 10.05 -5.48
N TYR A 6 -4.94 10.10 -6.07
CA TYR A 6 -3.69 10.06 -5.32
C TYR A 6 -3.49 11.33 -4.46
N PRO A 7 -2.73 11.24 -3.34
CA PRO A 7 -2.11 10.02 -2.80
C PRO A 7 -3.06 9.14 -1.98
N PHE A 8 -2.73 7.85 -1.87
CA PHE A 8 -3.40 6.92 -0.95
C PHE A 8 -2.63 6.87 0.37
N VAL A 9 -3.33 7.03 1.48
CA VAL A 9 -2.76 6.88 2.82
C VAL A 9 -3.33 5.59 3.43
N PHE A 10 -2.43 4.73 3.87
CA PHE A 10 -2.72 3.49 4.59
C PHE A 10 -2.24 3.63 6.02
N GLU A 11 -3.07 3.26 6.97
CA GLU A 11 -2.70 3.19 8.39
C GLU A 11 -2.55 1.72 8.78
N CYS A 12 -1.54 1.42 9.59
CA CYS A 12 -1.33 0.09 10.11
C CYS A 12 -2.29 -0.17 11.27
N GLU A 13 -3.09 -1.22 11.15
CA GLU A 13 -4.09 -1.59 12.16
C GLU A 13 -3.50 -1.88 13.56
N GLU A 14 -2.23 -2.29 13.65
CA GLU A 14 -1.61 -2.70 14.92
C GLU A 14 -0.92 -1.54 15.67
N CYS A 15 -0.34 -0.59 14.94
CA CYS A 15 0.53 0.43 15.53
C CYS A 15 0.24 1.86 15.08
N GLY A 16 -0.71 2.06 14.17
CA GLY A 16 -1.06 3.39 13.63
C GLY A 16 0.03 4.02 12.75
N THR A 17 1.08 3.27 12.38
CA THR A 17 2.06 3.77 11.41
C THR A 17 1.35 4.04 10.09
N GLU A 18 1.71 5.12 9.40
CA GLU A 18 1.12 5.45 8.09
C GLU A 18 2.10 5.15 6.96
N ALA A 19 1.56 4.69 5.83
CA ALA A 19 2.25 4.61 4.54
C ALA A 19 1.47 5.39 3.49
N THR A 20 2.19 6.20 2.71
CA THR A 20 1.60 6.93 1.59
C THR A 20 2.06 6.33 0.28
N VAL A 21 1.11 5.99 -0.60
CA VAL A 21 1.36 5.58 -1.99
C VAL A 21 1.03 6.73 -2.92
N THR A 22 2.02 7.17 -3.68
CA THR A 22 1.92 8.23 -4.66
C THR A 22 1.71 7.67 -6.07
N ARG A 23 1.20 8.52 -6.97
CA ARG A 23 1.00 8.14 -8.38
C ARG A 23 2.31 7.84 -9.10
N ALA A 24 3.42 8.44 -8.64
CA ALA A 24 4.74 8.21 -9.22
C ALA A 24 5.20 6.77 -8.93
N GLU A 25 5.13 6.33 -7.67
CA GLU A 25 5.47 4.95 -7.28
C GLU A 25 4.60 3.93 -8.02
N ALA A 26 3.29 4.18 -8.12
CA ALA A 26 2.37 3.29 -8.84
C ALA A 26 2.68 3.20 -10.34
N ARG A 27 3.16 4.30 -10.95
CA ARG A 27 3.53 4.34 -12.37
C ARG A 27 4.83 3.61 -12.66
N ASP A 28 5.75 3.60 -11.71
CA ASP A 28 7.03 2.92 -11.86
C ASP A 28 6.88 1.39 -11.79
N LEU A 29 5.89 0.89 -11.05
CA LEU A 29 5.62 -0.54 -10.92
C LEU A 29 4.56 -1.10 -11.88
N TYR A 30 3.54 -0.31 -12.23
CA TYR A 30 2.39 -0.82 -12.97
C TYR A 30 2.03 0.01 -14.20
N PRO A 31 1.74 -0.61 -15.37
CA PRO A 31 1.40 0.11 -16.60
C PRO A 31 0.15 1.00 -16.47
N ASN A 32 -0.78 0.61 -15.60
CA ASN A 32 -1.96 1.40 -15.27
C ASN A 32 -1.87 1.90 -13.82
N PRO A 33 -1.25 3.06 -13.58
CA PRO A 33 -1.09 3.61 -12.23
C PRO A 33 -2.42 3.95 -11.57
N ASP A 34 -3.50 4.15 -12.34
CA ASP A 34 -4.79 4.56 -11.78
C ASP A 34 -5.69 3.33 -11.46
N SER A 35 -5.08 2.17 -11.16
CA SER A 35 -5.75 0.94 -10.72
C SER A 35 -5.43 0.59 -9.27
N LEU A 36 -6.38 -0.03 -8.54
CA LEU A 36 -6.16 -0.43 -7.14
C LEU A 36 -4.99 -1.41 -7.03
N THR A 37 -4.90 -2.34 -7.99
CA THR A 37 -3.77 -3.26 -8.10
C THR A 37 -2.42 -2.54 -8.12
N ALA A 38 -2.30 -1.40 -8.81
CA ALA A 38 -1.03 -0.64 -8.78
C ALA A 38 -0.71 -0.08 -7.39
N VAL A 39 -1.73 0.33 -6.63
CA VAL A 39 -1.57 0.80 -5.25
C VAL A 39 -1.17 -0.34 -4.32
N ASP A 40 -1.83 -1.49 -4.45
CA ASP A 40 -1.54 -2.71 -3.69
C ASP A 40 -0.11 -3.19 -3.94
N GLU A 41 0.30 -3.29 -5.20
CA GLU A 41 1.66 -3.72 -5.57
C GLU A 41 2.74 -2.78 -5.03
N VAL A 42 2.51 -1.46 -5.02
CA VAL A 42 3.46 -0.52 -4.36
C VAL A 42 3.51 -0.77 -2.86
N LEU A 43 2.35 -0.93 -2.23
CA LEU A 43 2.26 -1.14 -0.79
C LEU A 43 2.99 -2.44 -0.39
N GLU A 44 2.82 -3.51 -1.15
CA GLU A 44 3.47 -4.80 -0.90
C GLU A 44 4.95 -4.83 -1.30
N GLN A 45 5.30 -4.43 -2.53
CA GLN A 45 6.67 -4.61 -3.05
C GLN A 45 7.65 -3.52 -2.62
N GLU A 46 7.24 -2.25 -2.61
CA GLU A 46 8.16 -1.14 -2.27
C GLU A 46 8.16 -0.85 -0.77
N LYS A 47 7.02 -1.02 -0.10
CA LYS A 47 6.89 -0.67 1.33
C LYS A 47 6.95 -1.90 2.23
N GLY A 48 6.80 -3.12 1.70
CA GLY A 48 6.79 -4.36 2.49
C GLY A 48 5.56 -4.51 3.38
N TRP A 49 4.49 -3.77 3.10
CA TRP A 49 3.24 -3.87 3.85
C TRP A 49 2.44 -5.07 3.35
N THR A 50 1.52 -5.56 4.18
CA THR A 50 0.64 -6.66 3.80
C THR A 50 -0.80 -6.23 3.96
N GLN A 51 -1.62 -6.46 2.93
CA GLN A 51 -3.08 -6.33 3.08
C GLN A 51 -3.67 -7.62 3.61
N GLY A 52 -4.26 -7.53 4.81
CA GLY A 52 -5.04 -8.60 5.41
C GLY A 52 -6.54 -8.37 5.26
N THR A 53 -7.33 -9.33 5.73
CA THR A 53 -8.80 -9.26 5.71
C THR A 53 -9.40 -8.11 6.53
N ARG A 54 -8.64 -7.55 7.47
CA ARG A 54 -9.07 -6.48 8.36
C ARG A 54 -8.48 -5.11 8.05
N GLY A 55 -7.47 -5.03 7.17
CA GLY A 55 -6.77 -3.77 6.89
C GLY A 55 -5.32 -4.00 6.48
N ALA A 56 -4.53 -2.92 6.48
CA ALA A 56 -3.13 -2.93 6.10
C ALA A 56 -2.24 -3.11 7.34
N TYR A 57 -1.15 -3.85 7.18
CA TYR A 57 -0.18 -4.13 8.24
C TYR A 57 1.22 -3.70 7.79
N CYS A 58 1.91 -2.92 8.62
CA CYS A 58 3.26 -2.47 8.32
C CYS A 58 4.27 -3.61 8.55
N PRO A 59 5.41 -3.60 7.84
CA PRO A 59 6.45 -4.63 7.97
C PRO A 59 6.93 -4.78 9.42
N ASN A 60 7.02 -3.71 10.20
CA ASN A 60 7.45 -3.81 11.60
C ASN A 60 6.49 -4.61 12.50
N CYS A 61 5.20 -4.70 12.14
CA CYS A 61 4.21 -5.47 12.90
C CYS A 61 4.02 -6.89 12.35
N THR A 62 4.49 -7.16 11.14
CA THR A 62 4.44 -8.48 10.50
C THR A 62 5.78 -9.23 10.60
N GLU A 63 6.92 -8.54 10.57
CA GLU A 63 8.26 -9.04 10.88
C GLU A 63 8.35 -9.40 12.37
N GLY A 64 8.03 -10.65 12.69
CA GLY A 64 8.05 -11.16 14.06
C GLY A 64 6.92 -12.15 14.38
N ARG A 65 5.98 -12.37 13.46
CA ARG A 65 5.07 -13.53 13.50
C ARG A 65 5.67 -14.71 12.74
N ASP A 66 6.79 -15.25 13.25
CA ASP A 66 7.28 -16.61 12.90
C ASP A 66 6.83 -17.60 13.99
#